data_AF-A0A1L6JAK4-F1
#
_entry.id   AF-A0A1L6JAK4-F1
#
_cell.length_a   1.000
_cell.length_b   1.000
_cell.length_c   1.000
_cell.angle_alpha   90.00
_cell.angle_beta   90.00
_cell.angle_gamma   90.00
#
_symmetry.space_group_name_H-M   'P 1'
#
loop_
_entity.id
_entity.type
_entity.pdbx_description
1 polymer ?
#
loop_
_entity_poly.entity_id
_entity_poly.type
_entity_poly.pdbx_seq_one_letter_code
_entity_poly.pdbx_strand_id
1 'polypeptide(L)'
;MIVIFIAAGVLAIVGAAVLGREFGRARLPPAQDGPGASKPEGCENAVKEWDDARQKACNAKREQDAAQILATDLRGQVVAATAVHVALVIAAVATYAAAAAAIATVFGIPAGIVLTGVAIGLTVAAAAALLVLIGLTASLTAADDDLLLKIRNRQDWDNRVADLRAAINRTCPVERAEAALARPDPC
;
A
#
# COMPACT_ATOMS: atom_id res chain seq x y z
N MET A 1 -8.71 -3.67 -39.90
CA MET A 1 -9.17 -3.05 -38.63
C MET A 1 -9.07 -4.00 -37.44
N ILE A 2 -9.73 -5.17 -37.43
CA ILE A 2 -9.72 -6.11 -36.28
C ILE A 2 -8.30 -6.46 -35.79
N VAL A 3 -7.37 -6.72 -36.71
CA VAL A 3 -5.97 -7.04 -36.38
C VAL A 3 -5.25 -5.88 -35.69
N ILE A 4 -5.58 -4.63 -36.03
CA ILE A 4 -4.98 -3.43 -35.42
C ILE A 4 -5.48 -3.26 -33.98
N PHE A 5 -6.76 -3.53 -33.73
CA PHE A 5 -7.33 -3.51 -32.38
C PHE A 5 -6.75 -4.60 -31.48
N ILE A 6 -6.54 -5.81 -32.02
CA ILE A 6 -5.89 -6.90 -31.29
C ILE A 6 -4.43 -6.56 -30.98
N ALA A 7 -3.68 -6.05 -31.96
CA ALA A 7 -2.28 -5.66 -31.77
C ALA A 7 -2.13 -4.51 -30.75
N ALA A 8 -2.99 -3.49 -30.81
CA ALA A 8 -3.02 -2.40 -29.83
C ALA A 8 -3.42 -2.90 -28.44
N GLY A 9 -4.35 -3.85 -28.35
CA GLY A 9 -4.76 -4.50 -27.10
C GLY A 9 -3.64 -5.31 -26.46
N VAL A 10 -2.92 -6.11 -27.25
CA VAL A 10 -1.76 -6.87 -26.78
C VAL A 10 -0.62 -5.94 -26.35
N LEU A 11 -0.35 -4.87 -27.09
CA LEU A 11 0.64 -3.85 -26.71
C LEU A 11 0.26 -3.14 -25.40
N ALA A 12 -1.02 -2.84 -25.18
CA ALA A 12 -1.51 -2.25 -23.94
C ALA A 12 -1.40 -3.23 -22.75
N ILE A 13 -1.67 -4.52 -22.98
CA ILE A 13 -1.52 -5.59 -21.98
C ILE A 13 -0.05 -5.78 -21.58
N VAL A 14 0.85 -5.84 -22.56
CA VAL A 14 2.29 -5.97 -22.32
C VAL A 14 2.84 -4.72 -21.64
N GLY A 15 2.44 -3.53 -22.07
CA GLY A 15 2.81 -2.26 -21.43
C GLY A 15 2.34 -2.16 -19.98
N ALA A 16 1.09 -2.55 -19.71
CA ALA A 16 0.53 -2.58 -18.34
C ALA A 16 1.21 -3.63 -17.45
N ALA A 17 1.58 -4.80 -18.00
CA ALA A 17 2.31 -5.83 -17.27
C ALA A 17 3.75 -5.41 -16.92
N VAL A 18 4.42 -4.69 -17.82
CA VAL A 18 5.75 -4.11 -17.57
C VAL A 18 5.65 -3.00 -16.52
N LEU A 19 4.69 -2.09 -16.64
CA LEU A 19 4.45 -1.01 -15.67
C LEU A 19 4.09 -1.55 -14.28
N GLY A 20 3.18 -2.53 -14.19
CA GLY A 20 2.79 -3.15 -12.91
C GLY A 20 3.97 -3.81 -12.19
N ARG A 21 4.93 -4.36 -12.93
CA ARG A 21 6.15 -4.97 -12.37
C ARG A 21 7.14 -3.93 -11.82
N GLU A 22 7.16 -2.72 -12.37
CA GLU A 22 8.00 -1.64 -11.85
C GLU A 22 7.36 -0.93 -10.66
N PHE A 23 6.03 -0.75 -10.65
CA PHE A 23 5.30 -0.17 -9.51
C PHE A 23 5.30 -1.08 -8.27
N GLY A 24 5.25 -2.40 -8.44
CA GLY A 24 5.40 -3.35 -7.33
C GLY A 24 6.77 -3.33 -6.65
N ARG A 25 7.75 -2.63 -7.26
CA ARG A 25 9.11 -2.44 -6.74
C ARG A 25 9.35 -1.01 -6.26
N ALA A 26 8.30 -0.26 -5.94
CA ALA A 26 8.45 0.96 -5.17
C ALA A 26 9.30 0.65 -3.93
N ARG A 27 10.51 1.22 -3.89
CA ARG A 27 11.45 1.07 -2.78
C ARG A 27 10.80 1.66 -1.53
N LEU A 28 10.06 0.84 -0.80
CA LEU A 28 9.58 1.18 0.52
C LEU A 28 10.80 1.52 1.37
N PRO A 29 10.81 2.67 2.06
CA PRO A 29 11.91 3.02 2.93
C PRO A 29 12.04 1.93 4.00
N PRO A 30 13.27 1.42 4.24
CA PRO A 30 13.48 0.33 5.18
C PRO A 30 12.97 0.74 6.56
N ALA A 31 12.28 -0.16 7.24
CA ALA A 31 11.90 0.06 8.64
C ALA A 31 13.14 0.16 9.51
N GLN A 32 13.10 1.02 10.53
CA GLN A 32 14.12 1.05 11.56
C GLN A 32 14.21 -0.31 12.27
N ASP A 33 15.44 -0.79 12.53
CA ASP A 33 15.65 -2.01 13.31
C ASP A 33 15.00 -1.93 14.70
N GLY A 34 14.51 -3.07 15.18
CA GLY A 34 13.98 -3.23 16.53
C GLY A 34 15.05 -3.12 17.62
N PRO A 35 14.65 -2.94 18.88
CA PRO A 35 15.59 -2.83 20.00
C PRO A 35 16.40 -4.12 20.19
N GLY A 36 17.70 -3.98 20.45
CA GLY A 36 18.56 -5.10 20.82
C GLY A 36 18.29 -5.63 22.25
N ALA A 37 18.69 -6.87 22.52
CA ALA A 37 18.46 -7.54 23.81
C ALA A 37 19.46 -7.15 24.93
N SER A 38 20.11 -5.98 24.85
CA SER A 38 21.06 -5.56 25.90
C SER A 38 20.33 -5.25 27.21
N LYS A 39 20.99 -5.45 28.35
CA LYS A 39 20.53 -4.92 29.65
C LYS A 39 21.49 -3.80 30.05
N PRO A 40 21.01 -2.63 30.47
CA PRO A 40 21.91 -1.54 30.85
C PRO A 40 22.68 -1.90 32.11
N GLU A 41 23.99 -1.72 32.08
CA GLU A 41 24.85 -1.88 33.25
C GLU A 41 24.86 -0.58 34.07
N GLY A 42 24.00 -0.50 35.08
CA GLY A 42 23.96 0.62 36.02
C GLY A 42 23.02 1.77 35.62
N CYS A 43 22.82 2.68 36.58
CA CYS A 43 21.81 3.75 36.48
C CYS A 43 22.05 4.72 35.31
N GLU A 44 23.28 5.18 35.11
CA GLU A 44 23.59 6.18 34.08
C GLU A 44 23.40 5.63 32.66
N ASN A 45 23.78 4.36 32.45
CA ASN A 45 23.53 3.64 31.21
C ASN A 45 22.04 3.39 31.00
N ALA A 46 21.29 3.04 32.05
CA ALA A 46 19.83 2.84 31.95
C ALA A 46 19.10 4.13 31.54
N VAL A 47 19.49 5.28 32.08
CA VAL A 47 18.94 6.59 31.70
C VAL A 47 19.28 6.93 30.26
N LYS A 48 20.52 6.72 29.83
CA LYS A 48 20.95 6.99 28.45
C LYS A 48 20.23 6.09 27.44
N GLU A 49 20.14 4.80 27.71
CA GLU A 49 19.38 3.86 26.87
C GLU A 49 17.89 4.20 26.83
N TRP A 50 17.33 4.70 27.93
CA TRP A 50 15.92 5.10 27.98
C TRP A 50 15.63 6.31 27.09
N ASP A 51 16.49 7.33 27.12
CA ASP A 51 16.35 8.49 26.24
C ASP A 51 16.51 8.11 24.76
N ASP A 52 17.50 7.27 24.44
CA ASP A 52 17.66 6.77 23.06
C ASP A 52 16.43 5.96 22.63
N ALA A 53 15.93 5.05 23.49
CA ALA A 53 14.73 4.27 23.19
C ALA A 53 13.50 5.15 22.96
N ARG A 54 13.32 6.25 23.71
CA ARG A 54 12.24 7.22 23.47
C ARG A 54 12.40 7.93 22.13
N GLN A 55 13.61 8.35 21.77
CA GLN A 55 13.87 8.97 20.48
C GLN A 55 13.62 7.99 19.32
N LYS A 56 13.99 6.72 19.49
CA LYS A 56 13.79 5.64 18.51
C LYS A 56 12.31 5.27 18.38
N ALA A 57 11.57 5.19 19.49
CA ALA A 57 10.12 5.03 19.49
C ALA A 57 9.42 6.18 18.73
N CYS A 58 9.90 7.40 18.93
CA CYS A 58 9.41 8.58 18.24
C CYS A 58 9.59 8.50 16.72
N ASN A 59 10.78 8.11 16.28
CA ASN A 59 11.07 7.92 14.86
C ASN A 59 10.23 6.79 14.26
N ALA A 60 10.09 5.67 14.97
CA ALA A 60 9.24 4.55 14.56
C ALA A 60 7.76 4.97 14.40
N LYS A 61 7.25 5.84 15.27
CA LYS A 61 5.91 6.43 15.13
C LYS A 61 5.78 7.26 13.85
N ARG A 62 6.75 8.13 13.55
CA ARG A 62 6.76 8.91 12.29
C ARG A 62 6.81 8.01 11.05
N GLU A 63 7.60 6.94 11.09
CA GLU A 63 7.66 5.95 10.00
C GLU A 63 6.34 5.21 9.81
N GLN A 64 5.68 4.84 10.91
CA GLN A 64 4.34 4.24 10.86
C GLN A 64 3.33 5.22 10.25
N ASP A 65 3.31 6.48 10.68
CA ASP A 65 2.37 7.48 10.17
C ASP A 65 2.58 7.70 8.66
N ALA A 66 3.83 7.77 8.20
CA ALA A 66 4.16 7.88 6.78
C ALA A 66 3.72 6.64 5.98
N ALA A 67 3.95 5.43 6.51
CA ALA A 67 3.52 4.19 5.87
C ALA A 67 1.98 4.08 5.81
N GLN A 68 1.29 4.54 6.85
CA GLN A 68 -0.18 4.54 6.90
C GLN A 68 -0.78 5.48 5.85
N ILE A 69 -0.18 6.65 5.63
CA ILE A 69 -0.60 7.58 4.56
C ILE A 69 -0.44 6.91 3.19
N LEU A 70 0.69 6.26 2.93
CA LEU A 70 0.95 5.55 1.67
C LEU A 70 -0.05 4.42 1.44
N ALA A 71 -0.29 3.58 2.45
CA ALA A 71 -1.26 2.48 2.35
C ALA A 71 -2.69 3.00 2.10
N THR A 72 -3.06 4.12 2.72
CA THR A 72 -4.37 4.75 2.51
C THR A 72 -4.53 5.30 1.10
N ASP A 73 -3.50 5.94 0.55
CA ASP A 73 -3.49 6.42 -0.84
C ASP A 73 -3.64 5.26 -1.83
N LEU A 74 -2.85 4.18 -1.65
CA LEU A 74 -2.94 2.96 -2.47
C LEU A 74 -4.33 2.32 -2.40
N ARG A 75 -4.96 2.26 -1.23
CA ARG A 75 -6.35 1.78 -1.10
C ARG A 75 -7.32 2.65 -1.92
N GLY A 76 -7.16 3.97 -1.87
CA GLY A 76 -7.94 4.90 -2.70
C GLY A 76 -7.77 4.64 -4.19
N GLN A 77 -6.54 4.42 -4.64
CA GLN A 77 -6.23 4.10 -6.03
C GLN A 77 -6.83 2.75 -6.46
N VAL A 78 -6.75 1.71 -5.62
CA VAL A 78 -7.37 0.40 -5.89
C VAL A 78 -8.89 0.54 -6.04
N VAL A 79 -9.55 1.29 -5.15
CA VAL A 79 -11.00 1.52 -5.23
C VAL A 79 -11.38 2.25 -6.52
N ALA A 80 -10.64 3.31 -6.88
CA ALA A 80 -10.87 4.06 -8.11
C ALA A 80 -10.64 3.19 -9.36
N ALA A 81 -9.55 2.44 -9.42
CA ALA A 81 -9.24 1.52 -10.52
C ALA A 81 -10.30 0.41 -10.65
N THR A 82 -10.79 -0.11 -9.52
CA THR A 82 -11.90 -1.09 -9.49
C THR A 82 -13.17 -0.50 -10.08
N ALA A 83 -13.53 0.72 -9.70
CA ALA A 83 -14.72 1.41 -10.24
C ALA A 83 -14.63 1.60 -11.76
N VAL A 84 -13.45 2.00 -12.26
CA VAL A 84 -13.19 2.14 -13.71
C VAL A 84 -13.31 0.78 -14.41
N HIS A 85 -12.71 -0.27 -13.87
CA HIS A 85 -12.80 -1.62 -14.46
C HIS A 85 -14.26 -2.10 -14.53
N VAL A 86 -15.02 -1.97 -13.44
CA VAL A 86 -16.44 -2.36 -13.39
C VAL A 86 -17.26 -1.55 -14.40
N ALA A 87 -17.04 -0.23 -14.51
CA ALA A 87 -17.72 0.60 -15.48
C ALA A 87 -17.43 0.16 -16.94
N LEU A 88 -16.19 -0.19 -17.27
CA LEU A 88 -15.82 -0.71 -18.58
C LEU A 88 -16.49 -2.06 -18.89
N VAL A 89 -16.56 -2.95 -17.91
CA VAL A 89 -17.26 -4.24 -18.05
C VAL A 89 -18.76 -4.03 -18.30
N ILE A 90 -19.42 -3.17 -17.51
CA ILE A 90 -20.84 -2.85 -17.68
C ILE A 90 -21.08 -2.23 -19.07
N ALA A 91 -20.23 -1.29 -19.49
CA ALA A 91 -20.32 -0.67 -20.81
C ALA A 91 -20.18 -1.71 -21.92
N ALA A 92 -19.19 -2.61 -21.83
CA ALA A 92 -18.98 -3.68 -22.80
C ALA A 92 -20.23 -4.57 -22.93
N VAL A 93 -20.77 -5.02 -21.80
CA VAL A 93 -21.98 -5.87 -21.76
C VAL A 93 -23.19 -5.15 -22.37
N ALA A 94 -23.40 -3.87 -22.03
CA ALA A 94 -24.48 -3.06 -22.58
C ALA A 94 -24.33 -2.89 -24.11
N THR A 95 -23.12 -2.65 -24.61
CA THR A 95 -22.88 -2.59 -26.06
C THR A 95 -23.08 -3.92 -26.77
N TYR A 96 -22.73 -5.06 -26.14
CA TYR A 96 -23.04 -6.39 -26.71
C TYR A 96 -24.55 -6.63 -26.79
N ALA A 97 -25.30 -6.26 -25.76
CA ALA A 97 -26.75 -6.36 -25.76
C ALA A 97 -27.39 -5.47 -26.85
N ALA A 98 -26.89 -4.24 -27.00
CA ALA A 98 -27.33 -3.33 -28.05
C ALA A 98 -26.98 -3.84 -29.46
N ALA A 99 -25.79 -4.43 -29.65
CA ALA A 99 -25.39 -5.04 -30.91
C ALA A 99 -26.32 -6.20 -31.29
N ALA A 100 -26.63 -7.09 -30.33
CA ALA A 100 -27.54 -8.21 -30.55
C ALA A 100 -28.96 -7.73 -30.93
N ALA A 101 -29.47 -6.70 -30.25
CA ALA A 101 -30.77 -6.10 -30.57
C ALA A 101 -30.78 -5.44 -31.96
N ALA A 102 -29.69 -4.78 -32.37
CA ALA A 102 -29.57 -4.18 -33.70
C ALA A 102 -29.58 -5.25 -34.81
N ILE A 103 -28.84 -6.35 -34.64
CA ILE A 103 -28.77 -7.44 -35.63
C ILE A 103 -30.13 -8.12 -35.81
N ALA A 104 -30.96 -8.18 -34.77
CA ALA A 104 -32.30 -8.76 -34.83
C ALA A 104 -33.30 -7.94 -35.70
N THR A 105 -32.92 -6.75 -36.17
CA THR A 105 -33.76 -5.92 -37.04
C THR A 105 -33.38 -6.06 -38.52
N VAL A 106 -34.37 -6.00 -39.42
CA VAL A 106 -34.25 -6.32 -40.87
C VAL A 106 -33.23 -5.45 -41.63
N PHE A 107 -32.85 -4.28 -41.08
CA PHE A 107 -31.84 -3.36 -41.66
C PHE A 107 -30.61 -3.14 -40.77
N GLY A 108 -30.49 -3.86 -39.64
CA GLY A 108 -29.56 -3.50 -38.56
C GLY A 108 -28.20 -4.22 -38.57
N ILE A 109 -27.91 -5.08 -39.56
CA ILE A 109 -26.63 -5.80 -39.68
C ILE A 109 -25.41 -4.85 -39.68
N PRO A 110 -25.40 -3.72 -40.44
CA PRO A 110 -24.26 -2.81 -40.43
C PRO A 110 -24.02 -2.16 -39.06
N ALA A 111 -25.09 -1.72 -38.39
CA ALA A 111 -25.02 -1.14 -37.05
C ALA A 111 -24.57 -2.17 -36.00
N GLY A 112 -25.05 -3.40 -36.12
CA GLY A 112 -24.65 -4.53 -35.28
C GLY A 112 -23.16 -4.86 -35.36
N ILE A 113 -22.58 -4.86 -36.56
CA ILE A 113 -21.15 -5.10 -36.78
C ILE A 113 -20.31 -3.99 -36.12
N VAL A 114 -20.72 -2.72 -36.27
CA VAL A 114 -20.03 -1.58 -35.64
C VAL A 114 -20.07 -1.69 -34.12
N LEU A 115 -21.25 -1.95 -33.53
CA LEU A 115 -21.41 -2.09 -32.07
C LEU A 115 -20.63 -3.28 -31.51
N THR A 116 -20.54 -4.38 -32.26
CA THR A 116 -19.71 -5.53 -31.89
C THR A 116 -18.23 -5.16 -31.85
N GLY A 117 -17.75 -4.37 -32.81
CA GLY A 117 -16.39 -3.83 -32.81
C GLY A 117 -16.10 -2.93 -31.62
N VAL A 118 -17.04 -2.07 -31.24
CA VAL A 118 -16.94 -1.22 -30.03
C VAL A 118 -16.89 -2.08 -28.77
N ALA A 119 -17.74 -3.10 -28.67
CA ALA A 119 -17.78 -4.00 -27.53
C ALA A 119 -16.45 -4.77 -27.35
N ILE A 120 -15.82 -5.19 -28.45
CA ILE A 120 -14.47 -5.79 -28.42
C ILE A 120 -13.42 -4.78 -27.95
N GLY A 121 -13.50 -3.52 -28.37
CA GLY A 121 -12.61 -2.46 -27.87
C GLY A 121 -12.75 -2.26 -26.35
N LEU A 122 -13.99 -2.28 -25.84
CA LEU A 122 -14.27 -2.14 -24.41
C LEU A 122 -13.79 -3.35 -23.59
N THR A 123 -13.89 -4.57 -24.11
CA THR A 123 -13.36 -5.76 -23.41
C THR A 123 -11.84 -5.74 -23.31
N VAL A 124 -11.14 -5.30 -24.36
CA VAL A 124 -9.69 -5.08 -24.32
C VAL A 124 -9.31 -4.02 -23.29
N ALA A 125 -10.05 -2.90 -23.25
CA ALA A 125 -9.83 -1.85 -22.26
C ALA A 125 -10.08 -2.35 -20.82
N ALA A 126 -11.13 -3.14 -20.61
CA ALA A 126 -11.42 -3.77 -19.32
C ALA A 126 -10.31 -4.73 -18.89
N ALA A 127 -9.76 -5.53 -19.82
CA ALA A 127 -8.63 -6.42 -19.54
C ALA A 127 -7.35 -5.65 -19.16
N ALA A 128 -7.04 -4.54 -19.84
CA ALA A 128 -5.92 -3.68 -19.48
C ALA A 128 -6.12 -3.05 -18.08
N ALA A 129 -7.33 -2.56 -17.78
CA ALA A 129 -7.67 -2.03 -16.46
C ALA A 129 -7.54 -3.09 -15.35
N LEU A 130 -7.86 -4.35 -15.64
CA LEU A 130 -7.68 -5.47 -14.70
C LEU A 130 -6.20 -5.70 -14.37
N LEU A 131 -5.30 -5.62 -15.34
CA LEU A 131 -3.86 -5.78 -15.10
C LEU A 131 -3.30 -4.68 -14.21
N VAL A 132 -3.74 -3.44 -14.43
CA VAL A 132 -3.40 -2.30 -13.56
C VAL A 132 -3.93 -2.55 -12.14
N LEU A 133 -5.17 -3.02 -12.02
CA LEU A 133 -5.76 -3.35 -10.73
C LEU A 133 -4.97 -4.43 -9.99
N ILE A 134 -4.56 -5.51 -10.68
CA ILE A 134 -3.71 -6.57 -10.12
C ILE A 134 -2.39 -5.98 -9.62
N GLY A 135 -1.74 -5.13 -10.42
CA GLY A 135 -0.50 -4.44 -10.03
C GLY A 135 -0.68 -3.58 -8.78
N LEU A 136 -1.75 -2.80 -8.71
CA LEU A 136 -2.08 -1.97 -7.54
C LEU A 136 -2.43 -2.79 -6.30
N THR A 137 -3.11 -3.92 -6.46
CA THR A 137 -3.38 -4.81 -5.32
C THR A 137 -2.10 -5.45 -4.79
N ALA A 138 -1.16 -5.82 -5.67
CA ALA A 138 0.13 -6.36 -5.24
C ALA A 138 0.98 -5.31 -4.50
N SER A 139 0.99 -4.05 -4.97
CA SER A 139 1.66 -2.97 -4.26
C SER A 139 0.99 -2.63 -2.93
N LEU A 140 -0.35 -2.69 -2.87
CA LEU A 140 -1.09 -2.52 -1.63
C LEU A 140 -0.74 -3.61 -0.61
N THR A 141 -0.66 -4.87 -1.02
CA THR A 141 -0.26 -5.96 -0.10
C THR A 141 1.16 -5.75 0.45
N ALA A 142 2.10 -5.31 -0.40
CA ALA A 142 3.45 -5.00 0.07
C ALA A 142 3.49 -3.81 1.04
N ALA A 143 2.66 -2.79 0.81
CA ALA A 143 2.54 -1.64 1.70
C ALA A 143 1.88 -2.00 3.04
N ASP A 144 0.87 -2.89 3.03
CA ASP A 144 0.23 -3.39 4.24
C ASP A 144 1.20 -4.26 5.07
N ASP A 145 2.01 -5.11 4.43
CA ASP A 145 3.05 -5.90 5.11
C ASP A 145 4.12 -5.00 5.76
N ASP A 146 4.58 -3.96 5.07
CA ASP A 146 5.51 -2.96 5.60
C ASP A 146 4.91 -2.15 6.76
N LEU A 147 3.62 -1.78 6.66
CA LEU A 147 2.91 -1.11 7.73
C LEU A 147 2.82 -2.01 8.99
N LEU A 148 2.52 -3.30 8.82
CA LEU A 148 2.48 -4.25 9.94
C LEU A 148 3.85 -4.41 10.59
N LEU A 149 4.93 -4.44 9.81
CA LEU A 149 6.31 -4.46 10.32
C LEU A 149 6.60 -3.20 11.16
N LYS A 150 6.25 -2.01 10.65
CA LYS A 150 6.49 -0.74 11.34
C LYS A 150 5.65 -0.59 12.62
N ILE A 151 4.41 -1.09 12.62
CA ILE A 151 3.56 -1.17 13.82
C ILE A 151 4.23 -2.05 14.88
N ARG A 152 4.74 -3.23 14.48
CA ARG A 152 5.43 -4.13 15.41
C ARG A 152 6.70 -3.49 15.98
N ASN A 153 7.53 -2.89 15.13
CA ASN A 153 8.75 -2.22 15.59
C ASN A 153 8.45 -1.09 16.56
N ARG A 154 7.41 -0.29 16.32
CA ARG A 154 6.97 0.74 17.28
C ARG A 154 6.57 0.11 18.61
N GLN A 155 5.75 -0.93 18.60
CA GLN A 155 5.34 -1.62 19.83
C GLN A 155 6.55 -2.18 20.60
N ASP A 156 7.54 -2.73 19.90
CA ASP A 156 8.77 -3.22 20.51
C ASP A 156 9.58 -2.10 21.17
N TRP A 157 9.67 -0.92 20.52
CA TRP A 157 10.31 0.26 21.10
C TRP A 157 9.53 0.82 22.30
N ASP A 158 8.20 0.88 22.24
CA ASP A 158 7.36 1.32 23.35
C ASP A 158 7.52 0.39 24.57
N ASN A 159 7.55 -0.93 24.34
CA ASN A 159 7.82 -1.92 25.37
C ASN A 159 9.23 -1.73 25.98
N ARG A 160 10.23 -1.49 25.13
CA ARG A 160 11.61 -1.24 25.58
C ARG A 160 11.71 0.02 26.45
N VAL A 161 10.99 1.08 26.12
CA VAL A 161 10.92 2.30 26.94
C VAL A 161 10.31 2.00 28.31
N ALA A 162 9.25 1.20 28.37
CA ALA A 162 8.63 0.78 29.63
C ALA A 162 9.57 -0.09 30.48
N ASP A 163 10.27 -1.04 29.87
CA ASP A 163 11.24 -1.90 30.54
C ASP A 163 12.41 -1.09 31.11
N LEU A 164 12.96 -0.15 30.33
CA LEU A 164 14.05 0.72 30.77
C LEU A 164 13.59 1.68 31.88
N ARG A 165 12.35 2.18 31.82
CA ARG A 165 11.75 2.96 32.92
C ARG A 165 11.68 2.14 34.21
N ALA A 166 11.27 0.86 34.12
CA ALA A 166 11.26 -0.03 35.26
C ALA A 166 12.68 -0.33 35.77
N ALA A 167 13.67 -0.47 34.88
CA ALA A 167 15.07 -0.66 35.25
C ALA A 167 15.65 0.56 35.98
N ILE A 168 15.40 1.78 35.50
CA ILE A 168 15.77 3.03 36.18
C ILE A 168 15.18 3.05 37.59
N ASN A 169 13.88 2.81 37.75
CA ASN A 169 13.23 2.79 39.06
C ASN A 169 13.81 1.75 40.04
N ARG A 170 14.39 0.64 39.54
CA ARG A 170 15.01 -0.41 40.37
C ARG A 170 16.48 -0.14 40.69
N THR A 171 17.21 0.53 39.80
CA THR A 171 18.69 0.62 39.86
C THR A 171 19.20 2.01 40.21
N CYS A 172 18.40 3.06 40.00
CA CYS A 172 18.77 4.43 40.29
C CYS A 172 18.32 4.86 41.70
N PRO A 173 19.08 5.74 42.37
CA PRO A 173 18.57 6.51 43.50
C PRO A 173 17.33 7.32 43.10
N VAL A 174 16.37 7.48 44.01
CA VAL A 174 15.06 8.11 43.73
C VAL A 174 15.20 9.48 43.07
N GLU A 175 16.03 10.38 43.60
CA GLU A 175 16.24 11.73 43.03
C GLU A 175 16.75 11.69 41.59
N ARG A 176 17.64 10.73 41.26
CA ARG A 176 18.14 10.57 39.89
C ARG A 176 17.11 9.93 38.97
N ALA A 177 16.33 8.98 39.47
CA ALA A 177 15.25 8.36 38.71
C ALA A 177 14.19 9.41 38.35
N GLU A 178 13.77 10.24 39.31
CA GLU A 178 12.80 11.31 39.07
C GLU A 178 13.33 12.35 38.09
N ALA A 179 14.58 12.82 38.26
CA ALA A 179 15.19 13.78 37.33
C ALA A 179 15.33 13.23 35.90
N ALA A 180 15.62 11.93 35.75
CA ALA A 180 15.65 11.28 34.44
C ALA A 180 14.24 11.16 33.84
N LEU A 181 13.27 10.65 34.61
CA LEU A 181 11.91 10.40 34.12
C LEU A 181 11.09 11.67 33.90
N ALA A 182 11.48 12.80 34.49
CA ALA A 182 10.88 14.09 34.25
C ALA A 182 11.31 14.74 32.92
N ARG A 183 12.25 14.14 32.18
CA ARG A 183 12.69 14.67 30.88
C ARG A 183 11.53 14.70 29.88
N PRO A 184 11.34 15.81 29.15
CA PRO A 184 10.24 15.96 28.20
C PRO A 184 10.28 14.87 27.14
N ASP A 185 9.09 14.46 26.69
CA ASP A 185 8.97 13.50 25.61
C ASP A 185 9.47 14.09 24.28
N PRO A 186 10.22 13.31 23.46
CA PRO A 186 10.71 13.76 22.16
C PRO A 186 9.57 13.92 21.13
N CYS A 187 8.41 13.33 21.42
CA CYS A 187 7.10 13.52 20.81
C CYS A 187 6.01 12.97 21.73
#